data_AF-A0A0C2VCQ1-F1
#
_entry.id   AF-A0A0C2VCQ1-F1
#
_cell.length_a   1.000
_cell.length_b   1.000
_cell.length_c   1.000
_cell.angle_alpha   90.00
_cell.angle_beta   90.00
_cell.angle_gamma   90.00
#
_symmetry.space_group_name_H-M   'P 1'
#
loop_
_entity.id
_entity.type
_entity.pdbx_description
1 polymer ?
#
loop_
_entity_poly.entity_id
_entity_poly.type
_entity_poly.pdbx_seq_one_letter_code
_entity_poly.pdbx_strand_id
1 'polypeptide(L)'
;MEGGIQYETKDGEVVEVNVAVLLLPCSRFRSFCLTISKSQSVLLSFFTEAFESLGGIPTEIVIDNMKTVMDEARTEYSSGKVNAKFTQIAKDFGFKVRPYIAGRPRTKGKVEATMKLLDEIRASQGQLTLEELHLTSKNIHICVDIYNYECSRQNQHYSEA
;
A
#
# COMPACT_ATOMS: atom_id res chain seq x y z
N MET A 1 5.72 -0.11 -5.33
CA MET A 1 6.55 1.00 -4.81
C MET A 1 7.50 1.53 -5.88
N GLU A 2 7.01 2.35 -6.80
CA GLU A 2 7.86 3.21 -7.64
C GLU A 2 7.72 4.66 -7.16
N GLY A 3 8.84 5.38 -7.05
CA GLY A 3 8.93 6.77 -6.57
C GLY A 3 9.02 6.89 -5.05
N GLY A 4 10.23 6.77 -4.50
CA GLY A 4 10.49 7.17 -3.12
C GLY A 4 10.61 8.70 -2.99
N ILE A 5 10.38 9.23 -1.79
CA ILE A 5 10.54 10.64 -1.46
C ILE A 5 11.95 10.82 -0.91
N GLN A 6 12.72 11.75 -1.48
CA GLN A 6 13.97 12.19 -0.86
C GLN A 6 13.63 13.04 0.37
N TYR A 7 14.10 12.63 1.53
CA TYR A 7 13.85 13.29 2.81
C TYR A 7 15.17 13.65 3.48
N GLU A 8 15.37 14.93 3.74
CA GLU A 8 16.45 15.44 4.58
C GLU A 8 16.03 15.34 6.04
N THR A 9 16.83 14.61 6.81
CA THR A 9 16.65 14.47 8.26
C THR A 9 17.15 15.71 8.99
N LYS A 10 16.72 15.88 10.24
CA LYS A 10 17.21 16.93 11.14
C LYS A 10 18.74 16.96 11.28
N ASP A 11 19.38 15.81 11.12
CA ASP A 11 20.83 15.65 11.23
C ASP A 11 21.57 15.98 9.91
N GLY A 12 20.83 16.35 8.86
CA GLY A 12 21.37 16.71 7.54
C GLY A 12 21.59 15.52 6.60
N GLU A 13 21.20 14.31 6.99
CA GLU A 13 21.26 13.14 6.10
C GLU A 13 20.08 13.12 5.14
N VAL A 14 20.33 12.81 3.86
CA VAL A 14 19.29 12.65 2.85
C VAL A 14 19.02 11.16 2.62
N VAL A 15 17.79 10.73 2.84
CA VAL A 15 17.34 9.34 2.70
C VAL A 15 16.13 9.22 1.79
N GLU A 16 16.07 8.15 1.00
CA GLU A 16 14.86 7.83 0.22
C GLU A 16 13.84 7.10 1.11
N VAL A 17 12.77 7.78 1.48
CA VAL A 17 11.65 7.19 2.23
C VAL A 17 10.53 6.75 1.29
N ASN A 18 9.88 5.66 1.66
CA ASN A 18 8.78 5.04 0.93
C ASN A 18 7.61 4.85 1.85
N VAL A 19 6.41 4.92 1.28
CA VAL A 19 5.16 4.72 2.01
C VAL A 19 4.42 3.55 1.39
N ALA A 20 4.27 2.48 2.16
CA ALA A 20 3.36 1.39 1.86
C ALA A 20 2.00 1.67 2.52
N VAL A 21 0.92 1.36 1.81
CA VAL A 21 -0.43 1.62 2.29
C VAL A 21 -1.33 0.40 2.05
N LEU A 22 -2.09 0.03 3.07
CA LEU A 22 -3.17 -0.94 3.01
C LEU A 22 -4.44 -0.19 3.42
N LEU A 23 -5.48 -0.33 2.63
CA LEU A 23 -6.79 0.21 2.96
C LEU A 23 -7.85 -0.79 2.59
N LEU A 24 -8.84 -0.92 3.45
CA LEU A 24 -10.04 -1.67 3.20
C LEU A 24 -11.17 -0.69 2.94
N PRO A 25 -11.71 -0.65 1.72
CA PRO A 25 -12.83 0.22 1.40
C PRO A 25 -13.95 0.00 2.42
N CYS A 26 -14.65 -1.13 2.48
CA CYS A 26 -15.88 -1.23 3.28
C CYS A 26 -15.80 -0.67 4.71
N SER A 27 -14.75 -1.03 5.46
CA SER A 27 -14.54 -0.63 6.86
C SER A 27 -13.86 0.74 7.03
N ARG A 28 -13.32 1.32 5.95
CA ARG A 28 -12.43 2.49 5.97
C ARG A 28 -11.14 2.27 6.77
N PHE A 29 -10.83 1.02 7.17
CA PHE A 29 -9.60 0.67 7.87
C PHE A 29 -8.38 1.01 7.00
N ARG A 30 -7.37 1.68 7.57
CA ARG A 30 -6.17 2.12 6.87
C ARG A 30 -4.95 1.82 7.74
N SER A 31 -3.89 1.30 7.12
CA SER A 31 -2.60 1.06 7.72
C SER A 31 -1.48 1.59 6.82
N PHE A 32 -0.45 2.17 7.42
CA PHE A 32 0.68 2.81 6.74
C PHE A 32 1.99 2.22 7.26
N CYS A 33 2.98 2.13 6.38
CA CYS A 33 4.34 1.85 6.77
C CYS A 33 5.28 2.81 6.04
N LEU A 34 5.96 3.65 6.82
CA LEU A 34 7.07 4.48 6.33
C LEU A 34 8.36 3.67 6.46
N THR A 35 9.06 3.51 5.35
CA THR A 35 10.25 2.65 5.24
C THR A 35 11.28 3.20 4.28
N ILE A 36 12.55 3.04 4.62
CA ILE A 36 13.69 3.27 3.70
C ILE A 36 13.99 2.05 2.81
N SER A 37 13.39 0.90 3.12
CA SER A 37 13.59 -0.35 2.40
C SER A 37 12.31 -0.80 1.70
N LYS A 38 12.45 -1.19 0.43
CA LYS A 38 11.39 -1.80 -0.38
C LYS A 38 11.48 -3.34 -0.35
N SER A 39 12.12 -3.94 0.64
CA SER A 39 12.27 -5.39 0.67
C SER A 39 10.93 -6.09 0.89
N GLN A 40 10.83 -7.33 0.43
CA GLN A 40 9.64 -8.15 0.67
C GLN A 40 9.45 -8.49 2.17
N SER A 41 10.52 -8.49 2.97
CA SER A 41 10.42 -8.68 4.42
C SER A 41 9.69 -7.52 5.10
N VAL A 42 9.98 -6.27 4.69
CA VAL A 42 9.26 -5.10 5.20
C VAL A 42 7.78 -5.16 4.81
N LEU A 43 7.49 -5.54 3.57
CA LEU A 43 6.12 -5.73 3.10
C LEU A 43 5.36 -6.80 3.91
N LEU A 44 6.05 -7.88 4.27
CA LEU A 44 5.48 -8.95 5.10
C LEU A 44 5.18 -8.46 6.52
N SER A 45 6.14 -7.81 7.18
CA SER A 45 5.93 -7.22 8.51
C SER A 45 4.76 -6.23 8.52
N PHE A 46 4.66 -5.40 7.49
CA PHE A 46 3.54 -4.49 7.32
C PHE A 46 2.19 -5.20 7.24
N PHE A 47 2.08 -6.28 6.46
CA PHE A 47 0.84 -7.06 6.41
C PHE A 47 0.48 -7.68 7.76
N THR A 48 1.46 -8.24 8.48
CA THR A 48 1.23 -8.82 9.81
C THR A 48 0.65 -7.79 10.76
N GLU A 49 1.31 -6.64 10.93
CA GLU A 49 0.84 -5.57 11.83
C GLU A 49 -0.55 -5.05 11.44
N ALA A 50 -0.80 -4.93 10.13
CA ALA A 50 -2.08 -4.45 9.63
C ALA A 50 -3.22 -5.46 9.85
N PHE A 51 -2.99 -6.76 9.67
CA PHE A 51 -4.00 -7.80 9.90
C PHE A 51 -4.28 -8.02 11.39
N GLU A 52 -3.25 -7.92 12.23
CA GLU A 52 -3.42 -7.92 13.69
C GLU A 52 -4.28 -6.73 14.13
N SER A 53 -3.98 -5.53 13.64
CA SER A 53 -4.76 -4.32 13.95
C SER A 53 -6.19 -4.38 13.40
N LEU A 54 -6.39 -5.04 12.26
CA LEU A 54 -7.72 -5.29 11.69
C LEU A 54 -8.51 -6.34 12.51
N GLY A 55 -7.83 -7.21 13.25
CA GLY A 55 -8.43 -8.36 13.93
C GLY A 55 -8.81 -9.49 12.97
N GLY A 56 -8.18 -9.55 11.78
CA GLY A 56 -8.51 -10.54 10.77
C GLY A 56 -7.72 -10.37 9.47
N ILE A 57 -7.93 -11.31 8.53
CA ILE A 57 -7.23 -11.33 7.25
C ILE A 57 -8.25 -11.12 6.11
N PRO A 58 -8.02 -10.15 5.21
CA PRO A 58 -8.79 -9.99 3.98
C PRO A 58 -8.87 -11.27 3.14
N THR A 59 -10.02 -11.55 2.51
CA THR A 59 -10.12 -12.69 1.58
C THR A 59 -9.38 -12.45 0.25
N GLU A 60 -9.25 -11.19 -0.16
CA GLU A 60 -8.53 -10.78 -1.38
C GLU A 60 -7.78 -9.45 -1.17
N ILE A 61 -6.62 -9.31 -1.83
CA ILE A 61 -5.80 -8.11 -1.79
C ILE A 61 -5.42 -7.72 -3.21
N VAL A 62 -5.84 -6.52 -3.62
CA VAL A 62 -5.42 -5.94 -4.90
C VAL A 62 -4.12 -5.19 -4.76
N ILE A 63 -3.08 -5.64 -5.46
CA ILE A 63 -1.72 -5.13 -5.29
C ILE A 63 -1.23 -4.45 -6.57
N ASP A 64 -0.35 -3.46 -6.42
CA ASP A 64 0.33 -2.84 -7.57
C ASP A 64 1.27 -3.85 -8.27
N ASN A 65 1.87 -3.43 -9.38
CA ASN A 65 2.83 -4.24 -10.13
C ASN A 65 4.26 -4.17 -9.56
N MET A 66 4.44 -4.10 -8.25
CA MET A 66 5.77 -4.03 -7.65
C MET A 66 6.58 -5.32 -7.87
N LYS A 67 7.88 -5.17 -8.17
CA LYS A 67 8.81 -6.31 -8.40
C LYS A 67 8.95 -7.26 -7.20
N THR A 68 8.67 -6.77 -5.99
CA THR A 68 8.63 -7.60 -4.77
C THR A 68 7.49 -8.62 -4.77
N VAL A 69 6.49 -8.42 -5.64
CA VAL A 69 5.26 -9.20 -5.71
C VAL A 69 5.12 -9.88 -7.07
N MET A 70 5.52 -9.22 -8.15
CA MET A 70 5.30 -9.66 -9.53
C MET A 70 6.61 -10.02 -10.22
N ASP A 71 6.65 -11.18 -10.88
CA ASP A 71 7.67 -11.51 -11.89
C ASP A 71 7.34 -10.82 -13.22
N GLU A 72 6.05 -10.77 -13.58
CA GLU A 72 5.54 -10.10 -14.78
C GLU A 72 4.40 -9.17 -14.40
N ALA A 73 4.49 -7.89 -14.76
CA ALA A 73 3.46 -6.91 -14.43
C ALA A 73 2.12 -7.23 -15.14
N ARG A 74 1.01 -7.04 -14.43
CA ARG A 74 -0.34 -7.05 -15.03
C ARG A 74 -0.54 -5.79 -15.86
N THR A 75 -0.82 -5.94 -17.14
CA THR A 75 -1.20 -4.84 -18.05
C THR A 75 -2.62 -5.06 -18.55
N GLU A 76 -3.14 -4.23 -19.47
CA GLU A 76 -4.42 -4.55 -20.12
C GLU A 76 -4.32 -5.82 -20.98
N TYR A 77 -3.14 -6.12 -21.51
CA TYR A 77 -2.88 -7.18 -22.48
C TYR A 77 -2.29 -8.47 -21.89
N SER A 78 -1.68 -8.41 -20.70
CA SER A 78 -1.10 -9.56 -20.01
C SER A 78 -1.70 -9.68 -18.61
N SER A 79 -2.08 -10.89 -18.21
CA SER A 79 -2.56 -11.21 -16.85
C SER A 79 -1.50 -10.98 -15.77
N GLY A 80 -0.23 -10.79 -16.16
CA GLY A 80 0.89 -10.74 -15.24
C GLY A 80 1.12 -12.08 -14.53
N LYS A 81 2.16 -12.11 -13.70
CA LYS A 81 2.59 -13.28 -12.95
C LYS A 81 3.10 -12.85 -11.57
N VAL A 82 2.43 -13.31 -10.52
CA VAL A 82 2.89 -13.14 -9.13
C VAL A 82 4.10 -14.04 -8.92
N ASN A 83 5.14 -13.54 -8.26
CA ASN A 83 6.33 -14.33 -7.98
C ASN A 83 6.03 -15.46 -7.00
N ALA A 84 6.84 -16.52 -7.05
CA ALA A 84 6.60 -17.74 -6.27
C ALA A 84 6.60 -17.47 -4.76
N LYS A 85 7.49 -16.59 -4.29
CA LYS A 85 7.64 -16.28 -2.87
C LYS A 85 6.42 -15.54 -2.31
N PHE A 86 5.90 -14.55 -3.05
CA PHE A 86 4.70 -13.84 -2.65
C PHE A 86 3.44 -14.69 -2.78
N THR A 87 3.41 -15.60 -3.76
CA THR A 87 2.36 -16.61 -3.87
C THR A 87 2.32 -17.50 -2.62
N GLN A 88 3.47 -17.89 -2.08
CA GLN A 88 3.53 -18.66 -0.82
C GLN A 88 3.04 -17.82 0.36
N ILE A 89 3.50 -16.56 0.49
CA ILE A 89 3.03 -15.63 1.53
C ILE A 89 1.50 -15.51 1.52
N ALA A 90 0.90 -15.30 0.34
CA ALA A 90 -0.54 -15.17 0.21
C ALA A 90 -1.29 -16.44 0.65
N LYS A 91 -0.74 -17.62 0.35
CA LYS A 91 -1.28 -18.91 0.83
C LYS A 91 -1.16 -19.05 2.34
N ASP A 92 -0.03 -18.66 2.92
CA ASP A 92 0.23 -18.79 4.36
C ASP A 92 -0.72 -17.92 5.18
N PHE A 93 -1.03 -16.70 4.72
CA PHE A 93 -2.06 -15.85 5.33
C PHE A 93 -3.50 -16.24 4.95
N GLY A 94 -3.69 -16.92 3.82
CA GLY A 94 -5.02 -17.31 3.35
C GLY A 94 -5.78 -16.24 2.55
N PHE A 95 -5.08 -15.31 1.90
CA PHE A 95 -5.70 -14.31 1.01
C PHE A 95 -5.38 -14.57 -0.47
N LYS A 96 -6.25 -14.11 -1.36
CA LYS A 96 -6.03 -14.14 -2.82
C LYS A 96 -5.34 -12.87 -3.28
N VAL A 97 -4.37 -12.99 -4.19
CA VAL A 97 -3.70 -11.83 -4.82
C VAL A 97 -4.40 -11.47 -6.11
N ARG A 98 -4.80 -10.21 -6.27
CA ARG A 98 -5.30 -9.67 -7.53
C ARG A 98 -4.43 -8.52 -8.02
N PRO A 99 -3.52 -8.73 -8.99
CA PRO A 99 -2.72 -7.65 -9.54
C PRO A 99 -3.57 -6.54 -10.17
N TYR A 100 -3.20 -5.28 -9.93
CA TYR A 100 -3.83 -4.11 -10.50
C TYR A 100 -3.52 -3.97 -12.00
N ILE A 101 -4.52 -3.56 -12.80
CA ILE A 101 -4.33 -3.28 -14.23
C ILE A 101 -3.86 -1.84 -14.39
N ALA A 102 -2.59 -1.65 -14.72
CA ALA A 102 -2.03 -0.33 -15.01
C ALA A 102 -2.77 0.36 -16.17
N GLY A 103 -3.00 1.66 -16.06
CA GLY A 103 -3.61 2.48 -17.14
C GLY A 103 -5.13 2.67 -17.09
N ARG A 104 -5.87 1.94 -16.24
CA ARG A 104 -7.31 2.19 -16.07
C ARG A 104 -7.58 3.30 -15.04
N PRO A 105 -8.25 4.41 -15.41
CA PRO A 105 -8.52 5.54 -14.53
C PRO A 105 -9.75 5.30 -13.63
N ARG A 106 -9.83 4.14 -12.96
CA ARG A 106 -11.02 3.79 -12.14
C ARG A 106 -10.88 4.17 -10.66
N THR A 107 -9.71 4.63 -10.24
CA THR A 107 -9.33 4.76 -8.81
C THR A 107 -8.95 6.19 -8.39
N LYS A 108 -9.01 7.16 -9.32
CA LYS A 108 -8.43 8.51 -9.15
C LYS A 108 -9.15 9.42 -8.14
N GLY A 109 -10.33 9.04 -7.64
CA GLY A 109 -11.17 9.91 -6.78
C GLY A 109 -10.99 9.75 -5.27
N LYS A 110 -10.08 8.91 -4.76
CA LYS A 110 -10.00 8.56 -3.32
C LYS A 110 -8.63 8.82 -2.68
N VAL A 111 -7.79 9.65 -3.32
CA VAL A 111 -6.34 9.80 -3.08
C VAL A 111 -5.97 10.89 -2.06
N GLU A 112 -6.94 11.71 -1.62
CA GLU A 112 -6.70 12.97 -0.90
C GLU A 112 -5.85 12.83 0.36
N ALA A 113 -5.98 11.72 1.06
CA ALA A 113 -5.46 11.62 2.40
C ALA A 113 -4.12 10.86 2.48
N THR A 114 -3.69 10.16 1.42
CA THR A 114 -2.26 9.80 1.23
C THR A 114 -1.52 10.99 0.70
N MET A 115 -2.17 11.82 -0.13
CA MET A 115 -1.57 13.12 -0.48
C MET A 115 -1.27 13.92 0.78
N LYS A 116 -2.17 13.95 1.77
CA LYS A 116 -1.91 14.61 3.05
C LYS A 116 -0.71 14.04 3.81
N LEU A 117 -0.58 12.71 3.95
CA LEU A 117 0.59 12.11 4.61
C LEU A 117 1.89 12.44 3.86
N LEU A 118 1.87 12.38 2.53
CA LEU A 118 3.05 12.75 1.72
C LEU A 118 3.37 14.24 1.86
N ASP A 119 2.36 15.10 1.94
CA ASP A 119 2.52 16.54 2.17
C ASP A 119 3.07 16.83 3.57
N GLU A 120 2.65 16.09 4.59
CA GLU A 120 3.18 16.19 5.97
C GLU A 120 4.66 15.73 6.02
N ILE A 121 5.02 14.62 5.36
CA ILE A 121 6.41 14.18 5.22
C ILE A 121 7.25 15.27 4.53
N ARG A 122 6.71 15.87 3.46
CA ARG A 122 7.38 16.97 2.74
C ARG A 122 7.48 18.25 3.56
N ALA A 123 6.50 18.55 4.40
CA ALA A 123 6.54 19.73 5.28
C ALA A 123 7.56 19.57 6.42
N SER A 124 7.85 18.33 6.81
CA SER A 124 8.76 17.99 7.91
C SER A 124 10.24 17.93 7.50
N GLN A 125 10.61 18.35 6.28
CA GLN A 125 11.98 18.30 5.77
C GLN A 125 12.95 19.06 6.69
N GLY A 126 14.06 18.42 7.06
CA GLY A 126 15.09 18.97 7.95
C GLY A 126 14.64 19.18 9.40
N GLN A 127 13.43 18.76 9.77
CA GLN A 127 12.87 19.01 11.10
C GLN A 127 12.90 17.79 12.02
N LEU A 128 12.73 16.58 11.46
CA LEU A 128 12.65 15.34 12.22
C LEU A 128 13.82 14.41 11.86
N THR A 129 14.28 13.66 12.85
CA THR A 129 15.11 12.47 12.61
C THR A 129 14.27 11.39 11.91
N LEU A 130 14.93 10.38 11.33
CA LEU A 130 14.21 9.27 10.70
C LEU A 130 13.35 8.48 11.70
N GLU A 131 13.81 8.35 12.94
CA GLU A 131 13.07 7.69 14.03
C GLU A 131 11.83 8.49 14.43
N GLU A 132 11.97 9.81 14.62
CA GLU A 132 10.85 10.70 14.94
C GLU A 132 9.83 10.73 13.79
N LEU A 133 10.29 10.73 12.53
CA LEU A 133 9.41 10.64 11.36
C LEU A 133 8.62 9.33 11.36
N HIS A 134 9.28 8.21 11.66
CA HIS A 134 8.64 6.90 11.75
C HIS A 134 7.60 6.86 12.90
N LEU A 135 7.92 7.40 14.07
CA LEU A 135 7.00 7.48 15.21
C LEU A 135 5.81 8.41 14.93
N THR A 136 6.06 9.53 14.25
CA THR A 136 5.00 10.46 13.83
C THR A 136 4.06 9.79 12.85
N SER A 137 4.60 9.01 11.89
CA SER A 137 3.79 8.24 10.94
C SER A 137 2.93 7.15 11.61
N LYS A 138 3.40 6.55 12.72
CA LYS A 138 2.62 5.58 13.51
C LYS A 138 1.43 6.21 14.24
N ASN A 139 1.52 7.50 14.57
CA ASN A 139 0.45 8.23 15.24
C ASN A 139 -0.53 8.91 14.26
N ILE A 140 -0.21 8.97 12.96
CA ILE A 140 -1.05 9.59 11.92
C ILE A 140 -1.95 8.54 11.26
N HIS A 141 -3.19 8.43 11.73
CA HIS A 141 -4.24 7.60 11.12
C HIS A 141 -4.88 8.28 9.90
N ILE A 142 -4.24 8.31 8.71
CA ILE A 142 -4.82 9.02 7.54
C ILE A 142 -4.50 8.35 6.16
N CYS A 143 -5.45 7.53 5.66
CA CYS A 143 -5.89 7.18 4.27
C CYS A 143 -5.00 6.92 2.99
N VAL A 144 -5.16 5.78 2.21
CA VAL A 144 -5.44 5.55 0.72
C VAL A 144 -5.23 4.05 0.28
N ASP A 145 -5.79 3.59 -0.87
CA ASP A 145 -6.38 2.25 -1.20
C ASP A 145 -5.48 1.06 -1.65
N ILE A 146 -5.83 -0.15 -1.15
CA ILE A 146 -5.75 -1.46 -1.84
C ILE A 146 -7.18 -2.03 -1.96
N TYR A 147 -7.60 -2.55 -3.11
CA TYR A 147 -8.98 -3.02 -3.32
C TYR A 147 -9.20 -4.43 -2.75
N ASN A 148 -10.38 -4.64 -2.15
CA ASN A 148 -10.87 -5.94 -1.72
C ASN A 148 -12.22 -6.18 -2.41
N TYR A 149 -12.34 -7.23 -3.23
CA TYR A 149 -13.40 -7.41 -4.24
C TYR A 149 -14.80 -7.63 -3.65
N GLU A 150 -14.91 -8.02 -2.38
CA GLU A 150 -16.21 -8.35 -1.78
C GLU A 150 -17.13 -7.14 -1.54
N CYS A 151 -16.61 -5.91 -1.50
CA CYS A 151 -17.45 -4.69 -1.43
C CYS A 151 -18.19 -4.38 -2.74
N SER A 152 -17.87 -5.04 -3.86
CA SER A 152 -18.44 -4.74 -5.17
C SER A 152 -19.90 -5.21 -5.34
N ARG A 153 -20.38 -6.13 -4.49
CA ARG A 153 -21.79 -6.60 -4.54
C ARG A 153 -22.80 -5.54 -4.11
N GLN A 154 -22.44 -4.59 -3.25
CA GLN A 154 -23.33 -3.46 -2.95
C GLN A 154 -23.37 -2.39 -4.06
N ASN A 155 -22.55 -2.52 -5.11
CA ASN A 155 -22.63 -1.69 -6.33
C ASN A 155 -23.08 -2.48 -7.57
N GLN A 156 -23.61 -3.71 -7.42
CA GLN A 156 -24.14 -4.49 -8.54
C GLN A 156 -25.50 -4.00 -9.08
N HIS A 157 -25.99 -2.82 -8.68
CA HIS A 157 -27.16 -2.22 -9.32
C HIS A 157 -26.86 -1.34 -10.54
N TYR A 158 -25.60 -1.25 -10.98
CA TYR A 158 -25.23 -0.50 -12.18
C TYR A 158 -24.45 -1.39 -13.16
N SER A 159 -25.11 -2.43 -13.66
CA SER A 159 -24.67 -3.19 -14.83
C SER A 159 -25.80 -3.25 -15.85
N GLU A 160 -25.90 -2.21 -16.67
CA GLU A 160 -26.47 -2.25 -18.03
C GLU A 160 -26.14 -0.90 -18.70
N ALA A 161 -24.94 -0.84 -19.32
CA ALA A 161 -24.54 0.04 -20.42
C ALA A 161 -23.14 -0.35 -20.91
#